data_AF-Q3ZVP9-F1
#
_entry.id   AF-Q3ZVP9-F1
#
_cell.length_a   1.000
_cell.length_b   1.000
_cell.length_c   1.000
_cell.angle_alpha   90.00
_cell.angle_beta   90.00
_cell.angle_gamma   90.00
#
_symmetry.space_group_name_H-M   'P 1'
#
loop_
_entity.id
_entity.type
_entity.pdbx_description
1 polymer ?
#
loop_
_entity_poly.entity_id
_entity_poly.type
_entity_poly.pdbx_seq_one_letter_code
_entity_poly.pdbx_strand_id
1 'polypeptide(L)'
;MTEQIKIMDMINKWGYLNLEQVALLLNKNKNTVEKQLYILINKKLIIANKLTRKNIYVLTHKGNSYLGREHKKSIQINFYELAHQDMLVKWLCSQTDIENCQTERELKMENGNLNAYPDLIITKKDDIEIYVEFERTQKSPSRFKKKLDGHTKWLRNGGQIYWITPTQTLANWIQRQIDKDDFKTEQQQVIIWPTQ
;
A
#
# COMPACT_ATOMS: atom_id res chain seq x y z
N MET A 1 -23.96 -9.40 5.66
CA MET A 1 -22.59 -9.94 5.79
C MET A 1 -21.60 -9.30 4.80
N THR A 2 -22.09 -8.66 3.74
CA THR A 2 -21.29 -8.11 2.63
C THR A 2 -20.26 -7.06 3.03
N GLU A 3 -20.57 -6.16 3.96
CA GLU A 3 -19.65 -5.09 4.35
C GLU A 3 -18.47 -5.57 5.21
N GLN A 4 -18.73 -6.52 6.11
CA GLN A 4 -17.69 -7.17 6.92
C GLN A 4 -16.67 -7.90 6.04
N ILE A 5 -17.15 -8.57 4.99
CA ILE A 5 -16.29 -9.23 4.00
C ILE A 5 -15.46 -8.20 3.24
N LYS A 6 -16.05 -7.07 2.81
CA LYS A 6 -15.28 -5.98 2.16
C LYS A 6 -14.17 -5.44 3.06
N ILE A 7 -14.47 -5.14 4.33
CA ILE A 7 -13.45 -4.70 5.30
C ILE A 7 -12.34 -5.73 5.45
N MET A 8 -12.69 -7.01 5.58
CA MET A 8 -11.71 -8.08 5.68
C MET A 8 -10.84 -8.18 4.43
N ASP A 9 -11.43 -8.09 3.24
CA ASP A 9 -10.71 -8.12 1.96
C ASP A 9 -9.75 -6.93 1.83
N MET A 10 -10.13 -5.75 2.30
CA MET A 10 -9.25 -4.58 2.29
C MET A 10 -8.09 -4.73 3.28
N ILE A 11 -8.37 -5.15 4.52
CA ILE A 11 -7.30 -5.47 5.49
C ILE A 11 -6.41 -6.58 4.93
N ASN A 12 -6.96 -7.51 4.16
CA ASN A 12 -6.19 -8.57 3.50
C ASN A 12 -5.23 -8.01 2.46
N LYS A 13 -5.75 -7.20 1.53
CA LYS A 13 -5.00 -6.58 0.43
C LYS A 13 -3.86 -5.72 0.94
N TRP A 14 -4.17 -4.85 1.90
CA TRP A 14 -3.22 -3.93 2.49
C TRP A 14 -2.37 -4.58 3.61
N GLY A 15 -2.80 -5.74 4.10
CA GLY A 15 -2.24 -6.53 5.19
C GLY A 15 -2.56 -6.03 6.60
N TYR A 16 -2.54 -4.72 6.81
CA TYR A 16 -3.05 -4.08 8.02
C TYR A 16 -3.59 -2.70 7.68
N LEU A 17 -4.59 -2.22 8.41
CA LEU A 17 -5.15 -0.87 8.23
C LEU A 17 -5.55 -0.27 9.58
N ASN A 18 -5.45 1.05 9.72
CA ASN A 18 -6.06 1.77 10.84
C ASN A 18 -7.52 2.15 10.52
N LEU A 19 -8.26 2.64 11.53
CA LEU A 19 -9.68 2.99 11.38
C LEU A 19 -9.89 4.04 10.29
N GLU A 20 -9.05 5.06 10.25
CA GLU A 20 -9.15 6.15 9.28
C GLU A 20 -8.93 5.69 7.86
N GLN A 21 -7.96 4.80 7.64
CA GLN A 21 -7.70 4.20 6.33
C GLN A 21 -8.89 3.34 5.89
N VAL A 22 -9.42 2.46 6.75
CA VAL A 22 -10.61 1.66 6.38
C VAL A 22 -11.80 2.56 6.05
N ALA A 23 -12.02 3.61 6.84
CA ALA A 23 -13.09 4.57 6.61
C ALA A 23 -12.93 5.34 5.30
N LEU A 24 -11.70 5.78 4.99
CA LEU A 24 -11.40 6.50 3.76
C LEU A 24 -11.59 5.60 2.53
N LEU A 25 -11.01 4.41 2.56
CA LEU A 25 -11.09 3.46 1.45
C LEU A 25 -12.53 2.98 1.18
N LEU A 26 -13.39 2.92 2.21
CA LEU A 26 -14.81 2.60 2.06
C LEU A 26 -15.67 3.80 1.72
N ASN A 27 -15.11 5.02 1.74
CA ASN A 27 -15.83 6.28 1.68
C ASN A 27 -17.00 6.34 2.70
N LYS A 28 -16.72 6.03 3.96
CA LYS A 28 -17.72 5.93 5.03
C LYS A 28 -17.32 6.69 6.29
N ASN A 29 -18.33 7.00 7.11
CA ASN A 29 -18.11 7.60 8.42
C ASN A 29 -17.37 6.63 9.36
N LYS A 30 -16.38 7.14 10.10
CA LYS A 30 -15.54 6.37 11.04
C LYS A 30 -16.36 5.60 12.06
N ASN A 31 -17.42 6.19 12.64
CA ASN A 31 -18.24 5.53 13.66
C ASN A 31 -18.98 4.30 13.10
N THR A 32 -19.41 4.37 11.83
CA THR A 32 -20.05 3.24 11.16
C THR A 32 -19.05 2.10 10.95
N VAL A 33 -17.85 2.43 10.49
CA VAL A 33 -16.77 1.46 10.25
C VAL A 33 -16.28 0.84 11.56
N GLU A 34 -16.15 1.62 12.62
CA GLU A 34 -15.76 1.16 13.95
C GLU A 34 -16.71 0.09 14.49
N LYS A 35 -18.03 0.29 14.34
CA LYS A 35 -19.04 -0.72 14.70
C LYS A 35 -18.83 -2.04 13.94
N GLN A 36 -18.52 -1.98 12.65
CA GLN A 36 -18.26 -3.18 11.85
C GLN A 36 -16.95 -3.88 12.27
N LEU A 37 -15.90 -3.12 12.54
CA LEU A 37 -14.63 -3.65 13.04
C LEU A 37 -14.81 -4.33 14.40
N TYR A 38 -15.62 -3.76 15.30
CA TYR A 38 -15.95 -4.37 16.58
C TYR A 38 -16.63 -5.74 16.41
N ILE A 39 -17.57 -5.86 15.47
CA ILE A 39 -18.22 -7.15 15.16
C ILE A 39 -17.18 -8.17 14.65
N LEU A 40 -16.26 -7.75 13.77
CA LEU A 40 -15.19 -8.62 13.26
C LEU A 40 -14.23 -9.09 14.36
N ILE A 41 -13.90 -8.21 15.31
CA ILE A 41 -13.07 -8.52 16.49
C ILE A 41 -13.79 -9.56 17.36
N ASN A 42 -15.08 -9.36 17.67
CA ASN A 42 -15.85 -10.30 18.48
C ASN A 42 -15.97 -11.68 17.82
N LYS A 43 -16.02 -11.74 16.48
CA LYS A 43 -15.98 -12.99 15.71
C LYS A 43 -14.58 -13.62 15.63
N LYS A 44 -13.56 -12.94 16.16
CA LYS A 44 -12.14 -13.31 16.10
C LYS A 44 -11.60 -13.41 14.68
N LEU A 45 -12.16 -12.62 13.74
CA LEU A 45 -11.72 -12.59 12.33
C LEU A 45 -10.59 -11.59 12.12
N ILE A 46 -10.55 -10.52 12.93
CA ILE A 46 -9.45 -9.56 12.99
C ILE A 46 -9.02 -9.37 14.44
N ILE A 47 -7.81 -8.83 14.65
CA ILE A 47 -7.36 -8.28 15.93
C ILE A 47 -6.99 -6.81 15.76
N ALA A 48 -7.13 -6.04 16.84
CA ALA A 48 -6.66 -4.66 16.92
C ALA A 48 -5.34 -4.63 17.71
N ASN A 49 -4.25 -4.27 17.03
CA ASN A 49 -3.00 -3.91 17.68
C ASN A 49 -3.11 -2.50 18.26
N LYS A 50 -2.78 -2.37 19.55
CA LYS A 50 -2.92 -1.13 20.34
C LYS A 50 -1.57 -0.51 20.75
N LEU A 51 -0.47 -0.96 20.17
CA LEU A 51 0.88 -0.45 20.49
C LEU A 51 1.07 1.01 20.05
N THR A 52 0.24 1.47 19.11
CA THR A 52 0.22 2.85 18.62
C THR A 52 -1.00 3.61 19.12
N ARG A 53 -0.97 4.95 19.05
CA ARG A 53 -2.14 5.80 19.37
C ARG A 53 -3.37 5.51 18.51
N LYS A 54 -3.18 4.90 17.34
CA LYS A 54 -4.24 4.40 16.45
C LYS A 54 -4.31 2.88 16.55
N ASN A 55 -5.52 2.32 16.59
CA ASN A 55 -5.70 0.88 16.46
C ASN A 55 -5.34 0.44 15.04
N ILE A 56 -4.50 -0.58 14.91
CA ILE A 56 -4.13 -1.19 13.63
C ILE A 56 -4.76 -2.57 13.55
N TYR A 57 -5.59 -2.79 12.55
CA TYR A 57 -6.35 -4.01 12.35
C TYR A 57 -5.60 -4.95 11.41
N VAL A 58 -5.45 -6.21 11.81
CA VAL A 58 -4.89 -7.32 11.00
C VAL A 58 -5.84 -8.51 11.04
N LEU A 59 -5.86 -9.29 9.96
CA LEU A 59 -6.56 -10.57 9.95
C LEU A 59 -5.93 -11.56 10.93
N THR A 60 -6.77 -12.29 11.65
CA THR A 60 -6.32 -13.46 12.42
C THR A 60 -6.09 -14.64 11.49
N HIS A 61 -5.54 -15.74 12.01
CA HIS A 61 -5.53 -17.02 11.30
C HIS A 61 -6.93 -17.41 10.81
N LYS A 62 -7.94 -17.30 11.69
CA LYS A 62 -9.33 -17.58 11.36
C LYS A 62 -9.87 -16.64 10.26
N GLY A 63 -9.54 -15.36 10.32
CA GLY A 63 -9.92 -14.39 9.27
C GLY A 63 -9.32 -14.71 7.91
N ASN A 64 -8.05 -15.13 7.88
CA ASN A 64 -7.38 -15.56 6.64
C ASN A 64 -8.05 -16.82 6.06
N SER A 65 -8.30 -17.84 6.88
CA SER A 65 -9.00 -19.06 6.44
C SER A 65 -10.41 -18.76 5.94
N TYR A 66 -11.10 -17.79 6.57
CA TYR A 66 -12.43 -17.36 6.13
C TYR A 66 -12.43 -16.76 4.72
N LEU A 67 -11.33 -16.12 4.30
CA LEU A 67 -11.13 -15.62 2.94
C LEU A 67 -10.51 -16.68 2.00
N GLY A 68 -10.46 -17.96 2.40
CA GLY A 68 -9.97 -19.05 1.55
C GLY A 68 -8.45 -19.14 1.43
N ARG A 69 -7.67 -18.52 2.32
CA ARG A 69 -6.20 -18.58 2.27
C ARG A 69 -5.62 -19.80 2.95
N GLU A 70 -4.65 -20.45 2.29
CA GLU A 70 -3.85 -21.51 2.89
C GLU A 70 -2.99 -20.99 4.06
N HIS A 71 -2.97 -21.77 5.13
CA HIS A 71 -2.21 -21.56 6.36
C HIS A 71 -0.70 -21.38 6.13
N LYS A 72 -0.20 -20.16 5.83
CA LYS A 72 1.26 -20.02 5.61
C LYS A 72 2.03 -18.91 6.35
N LYS A 73 1.43 -17.83 6.88
CA LYS A 73 2.06 -16.92 7.88
C LYS A 73 1.11 -15.82 8.33
N SER A 74 1.15 -15.43 9.61
CA SER A 74 0.51 -14.20 10.06
C SER A 74 1.28 -12.99 9.52
N ILE A 75 0.54 -12.00 9.04
CA ILE A 75 1.12 -10.72 8.63
C ILE A 75 1.64 -9.99 9.86
N GLN A 76 2.93 -9.65 9.85
CA GLN A 76 3.52 -8.76 10.85
C GLN A 76 3.27 -7.30 10.45
N ILE A 77 3.00 -6.46 11.46
CA ILE A 77 2.84 -5.02 11.25
C ILE A 77 4.23 -4.41 11.12
N ASN A 78 4.49 -3.74 10.00
CA ASN A 78 5.69 -2.92 9.84
C ASN A 78 5.38 -1.49 10.28
N PHE A 79 5.76 -1.14 11.50
CA PHE A 79 5.48 0.20 12.03
C PHE A 79 6.18 1.32 11.25
N TYR A 80 7.28 1.02 10.55
CA TYR A 80 7.93 1.98 9.66
C TYR A 80 7.07 2.29 8.43
N GLU A 81 6.29 1.32 7.93
CA GLU A 81 5.49 1.49 6.71
C GLU A 81 4.12 2.12 6.92
N LEU A 82 3.72 2.35 8.18
CA LEU A 82 2.41 2.94 8.47
C LEU A 82 2.25 4.33 7.86
N ALA A 83 3.30 5.15 7.86
CA ALA A 83 3.28 6.47 7.26
C ALA A 83 3.16 6.38 5.72
N HIS A 84 3.93 5.49 5.08
CA HIS A 84 3.87 5.24 3.63
C HIS A 84 2.48 4.80 3.21
N GLN A 85 1.91 3.87 3.98
CA GLN A 85 0.60 3.35 3.72
C GLN A 85 -0.50 4.39 3.89
N ASP A 86 -0.43 5.23 4.92
CA ASP A 86 -1.38 6.33 5.11
C ASP A 86 -1.33 7.33 3.95
N MET A 87 -0.13 7.68 3.49
CA MET A 87 0.05 8.58 2.35
C MET A 87 -0.50 7.99 1.06
N LEU A 88 -0.15 6.74 0.75
CA LEU A 88 -0.63 6.06 -0.46
C LEU A 88 -2.14 5.87 -0.46
N VAL A 89 -2.73 5.45 0.66
CA VAL A 89 -4.19 5.31 0.79
C VAL A 89 -4.90 6.65 0.54
N LYS A 90 -4.39 7.75 1.12
CA LYS A 90 -4.93 9.10 0.89
C LYS A 90 -4.81 9.55 -0.56
N TRP A 91 -3.64 9.33 -1.16
CA TRP A 91 -3.38 9.68 -2.56
C TRP A 91 -4.31 8.89 -3.50
N LEU A 92 -4.41 7.56 -3.34
CA LEU A 92 -5.30 6.75 -4.16
C LEU A 92 -6.77 7.18 -4.04
N CYS A 93 -7.24 7.48 -2.82
CA CYS A 93 -8.61 7.92 -2.62
C CYS A 93 -8.88 9.29 -3.27
N SER A 94 -7.86 10.15 -3.41
CA SER A 94 -8.00 11.44 -4.11
C SER A 94 -8.10 11.29 -5.63
N GLN A 95 -7.60 10.18 -6.19
CA GLN A 95 -7.68 9.90 -7.63
C GLN A 95 -9.00 9.24 -8.06
N THR A 96 -9.91 8.91 -7.13
CA THR A 96 -11.18 8.16 -7.40
C THR A 96 -11.04 6.77 -8.03
N ASP A 97 -9.82 6.23 -8.16
CA ASP A 97 -9.49 5.04 -8.97
C ASP A 97 -9.06 3.80 -8.14
N ILE A 98 -9.47 3.76 -6.87
CA ILE A 98 -8.93 2.80 -5.90
C ILE A 98 -9.28 1.34 -6.18
N GLU A 99 -10.39 1.10 -6.90
CA GLU A 99 -10.84 -0.24 -7.26
C GLU A 99 -9.97 -0.87 -8.36
N ASN A 100 -9.18 -0.06 -9.08
CA ASN A 100 -8.32 -0.47 -10.18
C ASN A 100 -6.85 -0.62 -9.78
N CYS A 101 -6.57 -0.60 -8.48
CA CYS A 101 -5.22 -0.70 -7.93
C CYS A 101 -5.01 -2.08 -7.28
N GLN A 102 -3.87 -2.71 -7.59
CA GLN A 102 -3.38 -3.91 -6.92
C GLN A 102 -2.12 -3.55 -6.16
N THR A 103 -1.98 -4.01 -4.92
CA THR A 103 -0.74 -3.79 -4.16
C THR A 103 0.29 -4.87 -4.50
N GLU A 104 1.59 -4.57 -4.47
CA GLU A 104 2.66 -5.60 -4.60
C GLU A 104 2.52 -6.67 -3.52
N ARG A 105 1.92 -6.32 -2.37
CA ARG A 105 1.53 -7.28 -1.34
C ARG A 105 0.51 -8.30 -1.85
N GLU A 106 -0.54 -7.84 -2.52
CA GLU A 106 -1.57 -8.69 -3.14
C GLU A 106 -0.95 -9.58 -4.23
N LEU A 107 -0.09 -9.04 -5.10
CA LEU A 107 0.66 -9.82 -6.09
C LEU A 107 1.57 -10.88 -5.44
N LYS A 108 2.29 -10.53 -4.37
CA LYS A 108 3.13 -11.48 -3.63
C LYS A 108 2.31 -12.53 -2.90
N MET A 109 1.09 -12.19 -2.47
CA MET A 109 0.15 -13.13 -1.89
C MET A 109 -0.36 -14.14 -2.91
N GLU A 110 -0.79 -13.67 -4.09
CA GLU A 110 -1.25 -14.51 -5.20
C GLU A 110 -0.15 -15.49 -5.65
N ASN A 111 1.10 -15.04 -5.66
CA ASN A 111 2.24 -15.83 -6.10
C ASN A 111 2.94 -16.64 -4.99
N GLY A 112 2.39 -16.68 -3.77
CA GLY A 112 2.96 -17.44 -2.65
C GLY A 112 4.30 -16.95 -2.11
N ASN A 113 4.74 -15.75 -2.50
CA ASN A 113 6.05 -15.15 -2.20
C ASN A 113 5.97 -13.99 -1.20
N LEU A 114 4.97 -14.02 -0.30
CA LEU A 114 4.80 -12.98 0.71
C LEU A 114 5.88 -13.09 1.79
N ASN A 115 6.79 -12.11 1.82
CA ASN A 115 7.70 -11.89 2.93
C ASN A 115 6.98 -11.30 4.16
N ALA A 116 7.58 -11.42 5.34
CA ALA A 116 7.01 -10.85 6.58
C ALA A 116 6.79 -9.32 6.50
N TYR A 117 7.59 -8.64 5.66
CA TYR A 117 7.55 -7.20 5.40
C TYR A 117 7.50 -6.96 3.88
N PRO A 118 6.32 -6.80 3.28
CA PRO A 118 6.20 -6.51 1.86
C PRO A 118 6.43 -5.02 1.58
N ASP A 119 7.19 -4.72 0.54
CA ASP A 119 7.29 -3.36 0.01
C ASP A 119 5.89 -2.84 -0.41
N LEU A 120 5.65 -1.55 -0.19
CA LEU A 120 4.39 -0.90 -0.51
C LEU A 120 4.46 -0.27 -1.92
N ILE A 121 4.28 -1.09 -2.95
CA ILE A 121 4.05 -0.65 -4.34
C ILE A 121 2.58 -0.83 -4.70
N ILE A 122 2.04 0.07 -5.53
CA ILE A 122 0.74 -0.09 -6.15
C ILE A 122 0.93 -0.18 -7.67
N THR A 123 0.36 -1.22 -8.28
CA THR A 123 0.28 -1.40 -9.73
C THR A 123 -1.17 -1.18 -10.16
N LYS A 124 -1.41 -0.44 -11.23
CA LYS A 124 -2.75 -0.34 -11.83
C LYS A 124 -3.05 -1.63 -12.59
N LYS A 125 -4.30 -2.09 -12.55
CA LYS A 125 -4.73 -3.40 -13.07
C LYS A 125 -4.52 -3.61 -14.58
N ASP A 126 -4.26 -2.55 -15.34
CA ASP A 126 -3.91 -2.65 -16.76
C ASP A 126 -2.42 -3.01 -16.98
N ASP A 127 -1.61 -3.09 -15.90
CA ASP A 127 -0.16 -3.31 -15.92
C ASP A 127 0.61 -2.24 -16.72
N ILE A 128 0.00 -1.07 -16.96
CA ILE A 128 0.62 0.04 -17.71
C ILE A 128 1.24 1.08 -16.77
N GLU A 129 0.72 1.20 -15.54
CA GLU A 129 1.13 2.21 -14.56
C GLU A 129 1.53 1.59 -13.22
N ILE A 130 2.66 2.02 -12.66
CA ILE A 130 3.10 1.67 -11.30
C ILE A 130 3.30 2.93 -10.49
N TYR A 131 2.76 2.95 -9.28
CA TYR A 131 2.93 4.00 -8.29
C TYR A 131 3.84 3.49 -7.17
N VAL A 132 4.95 4.20 -6.96
CA VAL A 132 5.94 3.86 -5.93
C VAL A 132 6.12 5.05 -5.01
N GLU A 133 5.89 4.82 -3.71
CA GLU A 133 6.08 5.84 -2.68
C GLU A 133 7.47 5.76 -2.06
N PHE A 134 7.99 6.92 -1.62
CA PHE A 134 9.21 6.99 -0.81
C PHE A 134 9.09 7.84 0.45
N GLU A 135 9.60 7.28 1.55
CA GLU A 135 9.80 8.00 2.81
C GLU A 135 10.78 9.17 2.70
N ARG A 136 10.75 10.02 3.72
CA ARG A 136 11.92 10.84 4.11
C ARG A 136 12.86 10.07 5.05
N THR A 137 13.55 9.03 4.57
CA THR A 137 14.62 8.35 5.32
C THR A 137 15.96 8.41 4.62
N GLN A 138 17.04 8.20 5.37
CA GLN A 138 18.39 8.05 4.81
C GLN A 138 18.50 6.87 3.83
N LYS A 139 17.57 5.91 3.89
CA LYS A 139 17.53 4.74 3.01
C LYS A 139 16.80 5.00 1.68
N SER A 140 16.01 6.08 1.58
CA SER A 140 15.21 6.38 0.39
C SER A 140 16.02 6.41 -0.91
N PRO A 141 17.23 7.00 -0.97
CA PRO A 141 18.06 6.94 -2.17
C PRO A 141 18.39 5.51 -2.65
N SER A 142 18.78 4.64 -1.71
CA SER A 142 19.12 3.24 -2.03
C SER A 142 17.91 2.42 -2.47
N ARG A 143 16.75 2.67 -1.85
CA ARG A 143 15.48 2.00 -2.20
C ARG A 143 14.98 2.45 -3.56
N PHE A 144 15.06 3.75 -3.86
CA PHE A 144 14.73 4.30 -5.15
C PHE A 144 15.52 3.61 -6.26
N LYS A 145 16.85 3.59 -6.13
CA LYS A 145 17.72 2.95 -7.14
C LYS A 145 17.38 1.47 -7.33
N LYS A 146 17.20 0.73 -6.24
CA LYS A 146 16.83 -0.70 -6.30
C LYS A 146 15.49 -0.92 -7.02
N LYS A 147 14.49 -0.07 -6.79
CA LYS A 147 13.18 -0.16 -7.46
C LYS A 147 13.30 0.22 -8.94
N LEU A 148 14.01 1.30 -9.26
CA LEU A 148 14.27 1.71 -10.64
C LEU A 148 14.99 0.61 -11.44
N ASP A 149 16.07 0.04 -10.89
CA ASP A 149 16.80 -1.08 -11.49
C ASP A 149 15.87 -2.28 -11.75
N GLY A 150 15.00 -2.60 -10.77
CA GLY A 150 14.02 -3.68 -10.87
C GLY A 150 12.95 -3.48 -11.95
N HIS A 151 12.58 -2.23 -12.27
CA HIS A 151 11.53 -1.92 -13.24
C HIS A 151 12.06 -1.42 -14.59
N THR A 152 13.38 -1.34 -14.78
CA THR A 152 14.01 -0.81 -16.01
C THR A 152 13.54 -1.54 -17.28
N LYS A 153 13.44 -2.88 -17.25
CA LYS A 153 12.96 -3.66 -18.40
C LYS A 153 11.50 -3.34 -18.74
N TRP A 154 10.65 -3.16 -17.73
CA TRP A 154 9.23 -2.87 -17.89
C TRP A 154 9.00 -1.46 -18.44
N LEU A 155 9.72 -0.46 -17.91
CA LEU A 155 9.75 0.90 -18.45
C LEU A 155 10.10 0.91 -19.94
N ARG A 156 11.19 0.23 -20.32
CA ARG A 156 11.62 0.14 -21.74
C ARG A 156 10.53 -0.37 -22.67
N ASN A 157 9.65 -1.24 -22.18
CA ASN A 157 8.54 -1.83 -22.92
C ASN A 157 7.26 -0.99 -22.97
N GLY A 158 7.27 0.25 -22.45
CA GLY A 158 6.12 1.16 -22.54
C GLY A 158 5.46 1.51 -21.22
N GLY A 159 5.84 0.85 -20.12
CA GLY A 159 5.28 1.11 -18.80
C GLY A 159 5.59 2.52 -18.28
N GLN A 160 4.76 3.02 -17.38
CA GLN A 160 4.89 4.34 -16.75
C GLN A 160 5.04 4.23 -15.23
N ILE A 161 6.04 4.91 -14.66
CA ILE A 161 6.22 4.96 -13.20
C ILE A 161 5.93 6.36 -12.66
N TYR A 162 5.12 6.39 -11.61
CA TYR A 162 4.82 7.57 -10.83
C TYR A 162 5.49 7.45 -9.46
N TRP A 163 6.48 8.32 -9.23
CA TRP A 163 7.26 8.40 -8.02
C TRP A 163 6.62 9.40 -7.05
N ILE A 164 5.94 8.90 -6.02
CA ILE A 164 5.19 9.73 -5.08
C ILE A 164 6.06 10.02 -3.85
N THR A 165 6.20 11.29 -3.49
CA THR A 165 7.07 11.72 -2.38
C THR A 165 6.43 12.81 -1.53
N PRO A 166 6.69 12.84 -0.21
CA PRO A 166 6.12 13.84 0.71
C PRO A 166 6.79 15.21 0.64
N THR A 167 7.97 15.34 -0.01
CA THR A 167 8.74 16.60 0.02
C THR A 167 9.31 16.99 -1.33
N GLN A 168 9.39 18.31 -1.54
CA GLN A 168 10.05 18.91 -2.71
C GLN A 168 11.53 18.51 -2.80
N THR A 169 12.24 18.46 -1.67
CA THR A 169 13.67 18.10 -1.67
C THR A 169 13.91 16.70 -2.22
N LEU A 170 13.10 15.72 -1.78
CA LEU A 170 13.21 14.35 -2.27
C LEU A 170 12.73 14.25 -3.72
N ALA A 171 11.68 14.98 -4.10
CA ALA A 171 11.21 15.05 -5.48
C ALA A 171 12.30 15.55 -6.44
N ASN A 172 12.94 16.67 -6.09
CA ASN A 172 14.05 17.23 -6.87
C ASN A 172 15.23 16.25 -6.96
N TRP A 173 15.51 15.51 -5.89
CA TRP A 173 16.58 14.52 -5.89
C TRP A 173 16.26 13.33 -6.82
N ILE A 174 15.02 12.82 -6.77
CA ILE A 174 14.54 11.73 -7.64
C ILE A 174 14.57 12.19 -9.10
N GLN A 175 14.04 13.37 -9.41
CA GLN A 175 14.05 13.91 -10.77
C GLN A 175 15.47 13.99 -11.32
N ARG A 176 16.43 14.47 -10.54
CA ARG A 176 17.85 14.49 -10.94
C ARG A 176 18.45 13.09 -11.16
N GLN A 177 17.92 12.04 -10.53
CA GLN A 177 18.38 10.68 -10.84
C GLN A 177 17.78 10.22 -12.18
N ILE A 178 16.49 10.49 -12.40
CA ILE A 178 15.81 10.20 -13.67
C ILE A 178 16.50 10.91 -14.83
N ASP A 179 16.84 12.20 -14.66
CA ASP A 179 17.51 13.00 -15.70
C ASP A 179 18.93 12.50 -16.03
N LYS A 180 19.56 11.75 -15.13
CA LYS A 180 20.86 11.10 -15.38
C LYS A 180 20.72 9.77 -16.10
N ASP A 181 19.55 9.16 -16.01
CA ASP A 181 19.25 7.92 -16.71
C ASP A 181 18.74 8.25 -18.11
N ASP A 182 19.53 7.88 -19.12
CA ASP A 182 19.27 8.16 -20.54
C ASP A 182 18.10 7.32 -21.12
N PHE A 183 17.31 6.67 -20.25
CA PHE A 183 16.15 5.89 -20.65
C PHE A 183 14.85 6.59 -20.23
N LYS A 184 14.18 7.17 -21.24
CA LYS A 184 12.76 7.52 -21.24
C LYS A 184 12.29 8.26 -19.98
N THR A 185 12.88 9.44 -19.74
CA THR A 185 12.45 10.40 -18.72
C THR A 185 10.94 10.72 -18.82
N GLU A 186 10.40 10.69 -20.04
CA GLU A 186 8.98 10.89 -20.37
C GLU A 186 8.02 9.84 -19.79
N GLN A 187 8.51 8.65 -19.43
CA GLN A 187 7.72 7.57 -18.83
C GLN A 187 7.77 7.58 -17.30
N GLN A 188 8.47 8.55 -16.72
CA GLN A 188 8.66 8.65 -15.28
C GLN A 188 8.17 10.03 -14.81
N GLN A 189 7.27 10.04 -13.83
CA GLN A 189 6.72 11.27 -13.29
C GLN A 189 6.97 11.34 -11.79
N VAL A 190 7.41 12.50 -11.29
CA VAL A 190 7.60 12.72 -9.86
C VAL A 190 6.42 13.54 -9.33
N ILE A 191 5.67 12.96 -8.41
CA ILE A 191 4.50 13.59 -7.79
C ILE A 191 4.84 13.97 -6.35
N ILE A 192 4.56 15.22 -6.00
CA ILE A 192 4.69 15.71 -4.63
C ILE A 192 3.31 15.65 -3.97
N TRP A 193 3.22 14.85 -2.91
CA TRP A 193 2.02 14.75 -2.10
C TRP A 193 2.37 14.99 -0.63
N PRO A 194 2.24 16.24 -0.14
CA PRO A 194 2.63 16.55 1.24
C PRO A 194 1.76 15.76 2.22
N THR A 195 2.40 15.05 3.14
CA THR A 195 1.72 14.50 4.32
C THR A 195 1.36 15.67 5.22
N GLN A 196 0.13 16.19 5.08
CA GLN A 196 -0.49 17.04 6.10
C GLN A 196 -0.74 16.24 7.39
#